data_AF-A0A9N9U170-F1
#
_entry.id   AF-A0A9N9U170-F1
#
_cell.length_a   1.000
_cell.length_b   1.000
_cell.length_c   1.000
_cell.angle_alpha   90.00
_cell.angle_beta   90.00
_cell.angle_gamma   90.00
#
_symmetry.space_group_name_H-M   'P 1'
#
loop_
_entity.id
_entity.type
_entity.pdbx_description
1 polymer ?
#
loop_
_entity_poly.entity_id
_entity_poly.type
_entity_poly.pdbx_seq_one_letter_code
_entity_poly.pdbx_strand_id
1 'polypeptide(L)'
;MPIPLKSHASWLTLLFLSTAVVSTSGDVLSGLSAYPDCAKPCIISAIQGGICDLDNKACICSSAAFSANVTSCVETKCTIPESLVVMNISRTDCDETPRDRSIELKVVTITVGTVAGLFVMLRFGYKLMISNVALAMDDWLTLATMIVVIPNLIITINGTIPNGLGRDIWSLTPDQITTVIRFFFTTAVLYFALTTLVKLLFLSFYLKVFPTRVVQQVLWGTFAMTALWGVGFVFLTIFQCQPISYFWQKWDGLHDGTCLDANTIAWANAASGIALDVWILAIPLLQLRKLQLKWKKKIGVVLMFLVGAL
;
A
#
# COMPACT_ATOMS: atom_id res chain seq x y z
N MET A 1 -47.54 -23.34 -77.48
CA MET A 1 -48.98 -23.47 -77.17
C MET A 1 -49.11 -24.12 -75.81
N PRO A 2 -50.08 -23.77 -74.94
CA PRO A 2 -50.89 -22.53 -74.82
C PRO A 2 -50.19 -21.53 -73.85
N ILE A 3 -50.57 -20.28 -73.52
CA ILE A 3 -51.85 -19.49 -73.47
C ILE A 3 -52.68 -19.79 -72.19
N PRO A 4 -53.36 -18.82 -71.50
CA PRO A 4 -53.39 -17.34 -71.59
C PRO A 4 -52.57 -16.71 -70.41
N LEU A 5 -52.88 -15.62 -69.63
CA LEU A 5 -53.96 -14.62 -69.51
C LEU A 5 -53.38 -13.24 -69.02
N LYS A 6 -54.12 -12.41 -68.26
CA LYS A 6 -53.87 -10.96 -68.01
C LYS A 6 -54.72 -10.38 -66.85
N SER A 7 -54.35 -9.18 -66.36
CA SER A 7 -55.16 -8.22 -65.54
C SER A 7 -55.16 -8.48 -64.02
N HIS A 8 -55.23 -7.51 -63.09
CA HIS A 8 -55.46 -6.05 -63.10
C HIS A 8 -54.28 -5.33 -62.37
N ALA A 9 -53.89 -4.06 -62.57
CA ALA A 9 -54.59 -2.76 -62.44
C ALA A 9 -55.19 -2.50 -61.02
N SER A 10 -55.02 -1.34 -60.35
CA SER A 10 -54.51 -0.03 -60.83
C SER A 10 -53.88 0.86 -59.72
N TRP A 11 -52.74 1.48 -60.03
CA TRP A 11 -52.30 2.89 -59.81
C TRP A 11 -52.51 3.65 -58.46
N LEU A 12 -51.59 4.62 -58.25
CA LEU A 12 -51.44 5.55 -57.11
C LEU A 12 -50.82 4.89 -55.86
N THR A 13 -49.73 5.40 -55.26
CA THR A 13 -49.19 6.77 -55.25
C THR A 13 -47.69 6.86 -55.55
N LEU A 14 -47.24 8.06 -55.92
CA LEU A 14 -45.82 8.44 -55.99
C LEU A 14 -45.33 8.88 -54.60
N LEU A 15 -44.09 8.51 -54.24
CA LEU A 15 -43.14 9.44 -53.63
C LEU A 15 -41.71 8.87 -53.67
N PHE A 16 -40.73 9.73 -53.92
CA PHE A 16 -39.31 9.44 -53.71
C PHE A 16 -39.03 9.39 -52.21
N LEU A 17 -38.09 8.54 -51.78
CA LEU A 17 -36.96 8.96 -50.93
C LEU A 17 -35.91 7.83 -50.80
N SER A 18 -34.82 7.98 -51.55
CA SER A 18 -33.57 7.27 -51.30
C SER A 18 -32.80 7.97 -50.19
N THR A 19 -33.08 7.66 -48.93
CA THR A 19 -32.25 8.05 -47.79
C THR A 19 -31.34 6.89 -47.39
N ALA A 20 -30.04 7.09 -47.52
CA ALA A 20 -29.07 6.28 -46.79
C ALA A 20 -29.35 6.40 -45.27
N VAL A 21 -29.10 5.32 -44.53
CA VAL A 21 -29.26 5.32 -43.06
C VAL A 21 -28.10 6.12 -42.45
N VAL A 22 -28.29 7.43 -42.33
CA VAL A 22 -27.48 8.28 -41.46
C VAL A 22 -27.99 8.05 -40.03
N SER A 23 -27.50 6.98 -39.40
CA SER A 23 -27.69 6.78 -37.96
C SER A 23 -27.13 7.99 -37.21
N THR A 24 -27.95 8.57 -36.34
CA THR A 24 -27.66 9.84 -35.69
C THR A 24 -26.46 9.74 -34.76
N SER A 25 -25.49 10.66 -34.91
CA SER A 25 -24.32 10.78 -34.04
C SER A 25 -24.63 11.36 -32.64
N GLY A 26 -25.85 11.15 -32.14
CA GLY A 26 -26.33 11.68 -30.86
C GLY A 26 -26.10 10.71 -29.71
N ASP A 27 -26.51 9.46 -29.86
CA ASP A 27 -26.53 8.49 -28.75
C ASP A 27 -25.12 8.07 -28.32
N VAL A 28 -24.21 7.92 -29.28
CA VAL A 28 -22.76 7.66 -29.06
C VAL A 28 -22.13 8.74 -28.18
N LEU A 29 -22.57 10.00 -28.33
CA LEU A 29 -21.98 11.15 -27.64
C LEU A 29 -22.34 11.15 -26.14
N SER A 30 -23.50 10.59 -25.77
CA SER A 30 -24.01 10.58 -24.39
C SER A 30 -23.08 9.80 -23.45
N GLY A 31 -22.78 8.53 -23.78
CA GLY A 31 -21.89 7.69 -22.98
C GLY A 31 -20.42 8.17 -23.02
N LEU A 32 -19.95 8.64 -24.18
CA LEU A 32 -18.58 9.12 -24.34
C LEU A 32 -18.32 10.51 -23.72
N SER A 33 -19.37 11.22 -23.26
CA SER A 33 -19.25 12.57 -22.71
C SER A 33 -18.43 12.65 -21.42
N ALA A 34 -18.49 11.61 -20.59
CA ALA A 34 -17.79 11.54 -19.30
C ALA A 34 -16.28 11.24 -19.42
N TYR A 35 -15.86 10.60 -20.53
CA TYR A 35 -14.48 10.16 -20.72
C TYR A 35 -13.55 11.33 -21.11
N PRO A 36 -12.26 11.32 -20.70
CA PRO A 36 -11.27 12.30 -21.16
C PRO A 36 -11.08 12.29 -22.68
N ASP A 37 -10.80 13.46 -23.29
CA ASP A 37 -10.68 13.61 -24.75
C ASP A 37 -9.57 12.72 -25.36
N CYS A 38 -8.51 12.43 -24.61
CA CYS A 38 -7.45 11.50 -25.02
C CYS A 38 -7.95 10.05 -25.23
N ALA A 39 -9.01 9.64 -24.51
CA ALA A 39 -9.50 8.27 -24.46
C ALA A 39 -10.65 7.99 -25.45
N LYS A 40 -11.43 9.03 -25.79
CA LYS A 40 -12.51 8.96 -26.80
C LYS A 40 -12.08 8.26 -28.11
N PRO A 41 -10.96 8.63 -28.77
CA PRO A 41 -10.54 7.94 -30.00
C PRO A 41 -10.16 6.47 -29.78
N CYS A 42 -9.61 6.12 -28.61
CA CYS A 42 -9.25 4.73 -28.29
C CYS A 42 -10.50 3.85 -28.20
N ILE A 43 -11.51 4.29 -27.45
CA ILE A 43 -12.79 3.56 -27.31
C ILE A 43 -13.48 3.41 -28.68
N ILE A 44 -13.57 4.49 -29.45
CA ILE A 44 -14.12 4.47 -30.81
C ILE A 44 -13.37 3.48 -31.71
N SER A 45 -12.03 3.43 -31.65
CA SER A 45 -11.23 2.54 -32.48
C SER A 45 -11.42 1.05 -32.15
N ALA A 46 -11.61 0.69 -30.87
CA ALA A 46 -11.86 -0.69 -30.44
C ALA A 46 -13.24 -1.19 -30.91
N ILE A 47 -14.23 -0.28 -30.94
CA ILE A 47 -15.59 -0.54 -31.43
C ILE A 47 -15.61 -0.64 -32.96
N GLN A 48 -14.95 0.28 -33.67
CA GLN A 48 -14.78 0.21 -35.13
C GLN A 48 -13.98 -1.02 -35.58
N GLY A 49 -13.10 -1.54 -34.72
CA GLY A 49 -12.43 -2.83 -34.90
C GLY A 49 -13.32 -4.07 -34.75
N GLY A 50 -14.62 -3.90 -34.45
CA GLY A 50 -15.59 -5.00 -34.36
C GLY A 50 -15.43 -5.89 -33.13
N ILE A 51 -14.77 -5.42 -32.06
CA ILE A 51 -14.50 -6.23 -30.86
C ILE A 51 -15.74 -6.32 -29.96
N CYS A 52 -16.47 -5.22 -29.80
CA CYS A 52 -17.75 -5.11 -29.10
C CYS A 52 -18.57 -3.95 -29.71
N ASP A 53 -19.89 -4.11 -29.76
CA ASP A 53 -20.81 -3.01 -30.10
C ASP A 53 -20.99 -2.03 -28.94
N LEU A 54 -21.31 -0.76 -29.25
CA LEU A 54 -21.60 0.30 -28.27
C LEU A 54 -22.66 -0.11 -27.24
N ASP A 55 -23.74 -0.72 -27.72
CA ASP A 55 -24.91 -1.05 -26.92
C ASP A 55 -24.65 -2.30 -26.04
N ASN A 56 -23.59 -3.06 -26.34
CA ASN A 56 -23.31 -4.36 -25.74
C ASN A 56 -22.42 -4.20 -24.49
N LYS A 57 -22.98 -3.60 -23.44
CA LYS A 57 -22.37 -3.47 -22.11
C LYS A 57 -21.75 -4.80 -21.62
N ALA A 58 -22.43 -5.92 -21.84
CA ALA A 58 -21.93 -7.24 -21.44
C ALA A 58 -20.61 -7.62 -22.15
N CYS A 59 -20.48 -7.34 -23.45
CA CYS A 59 -19.23 -7.53 -24.18
C CYS A 59 -18.14 -6.58 -23.65
N ILE A 60 -18.43 -5.28 -23.53
CA ILE A 60 -17.48 -4.25 -23.06
C ILE A 60 -16.87 -4.63 -21.70
N CYS A 61 -17.70 -5.12 -20.77
CA CYS A 61 -17.28 -5.45 -19.40
C CYS A 61 -16.64 -6.85 -19.24
N SER A 62 -16.81 -7.78 -20.19
CA SER A 62 -16.28 -9.15 -20.08
C SER A 62 -15.19 -9.50 -21.11
N SER A 63 -15.07 -8.72 -22.18
CA SER A 63 -14.11 -8.98 -23.25
C SER A 63 -12.71 -8.52 -22.87
N ALA A 64 -11.86 -9.49 -22.51
CA ALA A 64 -10.42 -9.25 -22.29
C ALA A 64 -9.74 -8.64 -23.53
N ALA A 65 -10.22 -8.94 -24.74
CA ALA A 65 -9.70 -8.36 -25.98
C ALA A 65 -10.06 -6.86 -26.11
N PHE A 66 -11.28 -6.47 -25.72
CA PHE A 66 -11.70 -5.07 -25.67
C PHE A 66 -10.87 -4.30 -24.64
N SER A 67 -10.82 -4.82 -23.41
CA SER A 67 -10.07 -4.21 -22.30
C SER A 67 -8.59 -4.03 -22.63
N ALA A 68 -7.92 -5.05 -23.19
CA ALA A 68 -6.51 -4.96 -23.56
C ALA A 68 -6.23 -3.93 -24.67
N ASN A 69 -7.06 -3.87 -25.71
CA ASN A 69 -6.89 -2.92 -26.81
C ASN A 69 -7.11 -1.47 -26.35
N VAL A 70 -8.20 -1.20 -25.63
CA VAL A 70 -8.48 0.12 -25.06
C VAL A 70 -7.38 0.54 -24.08
N THR A 71 -6.93 -0.36 -23.20
CA THR A 71 -5.85 -0.08 -22.24
C THR A 71 -4.56 0.31 -22.96
N SER A 72 -4.09 -0.47 -23.93
CA SER A 72 -2.86 -0.18 -24.67
C SER A 72 -2.91 1.14 -25.45
N CYS A 73 -4.07 1.49 -26.00
CA CYS A 73 -4.27 2.79 -26.63
C CYS A 73 -4.28 3.94 -25.60
N VAL A 74 -4.96 3.77 -24.47
CA VAL A 74 -5.03 4.79 -23.40
C VAL A 74 -3.65 5.01 -22.77
N GLU A 75 -2.88 3.96 -22.48
CA GLU A 75 -1.50 4.04 -21.97
C GLU A 75 -0.53 4.75 -22.93
N THR A 76 -0.86 4.87 -24.22
CA THR A 76 -0.04 5.55 -25.24
C THR A 76 -0.61 6.90 -25.71
N LYS A 77 -1.76 7.33 -25.17
CA LYS A 77 -2.46 8.57 -25.56
C LYS A 77 -2.87 9.48 -24.41
N CYS A 78 -3.04 8.94 -23.21
CA CYS A 78 -3.46 9.66 -22.02
C CYS A 78 -2.32 9.73 -20.99
N THR A 79 -2.39 10.72 -20.09
CA THR A 79 -1.56 10.76 -18.87
C THR A 79 -2.05 9.75 -17.83
N ILE A 80 -1.23 9.42 -16.82
CA ILE A 80 -1.60 8.45 -15.77
C ILE A 80 -2.85 8.91 -14.96
N PRO A 81 -3.01 10.21 -14.61
CA PRO A 81 -4.26 10.68 -14.00
C PRO A 81 -5.49 10.48 -14.90
N GLU A 82 -5.37 10.71 -16.22
CA GLU A 82 -6.46 10.48 -17.17
C GLU A 82 -6.77 9.00 -17.35
N SER A 83 -5.77 8.12 -17.41
CA SER A 83 -6.00 6.67 -17.52
C SER A 83 -6.66 6.08 -16.27
N LEU A 84 -6.39 6.64 -15.08
CA LEU A 84 -7.12 6.32 -13.86
C LEU A 84 -8.58 6.81 -13.91
N VAL A 85 -8.87 7.98 -14.48
CA VAL A 85 -10.25 8.46 -14.70
C VAL A 85 -11.00 7.54 -15.69
N VAL A 86 -10.37 7.15 -16.80
CA VAL A 86 -10.92 6.16 -17.75
C VAL A 86 -11.21 4.84 -17.05
N MET A 87 -10.28 4.35 -16.22
CA MET A 87 -10.47 3.12 -15.45
C MET A 87 -11.61 3.27 -14.44
N ASN A 88 -11.74 4.40 -13.75
CA ASN A 88 -12.82 4.64 -12.80
C ASN A 88 -14.18 4.57 -13.49
N ILE A 89 -14.39 5.36 -14.54
CA ILE A 89 -15.65 5.42 -15.28
C ILE A 89 -15.99 4.03 -15.83
N SER A 90 -15.04 3.35 -16.49
CA SER A 90 -15.26 2.01 -17.05
C SER A 90 -15.57 0.95 -15.99
N ARG A 91 -14.97 1.01 -14.79
CA ARG A 91 -15.29 0.11 -13.67
C ARG A 91 -16.69 0.36 -13.12
N THR A 92 -17.04 1.64 -12.92
CA THR A 92 -18.38 2.02 -12.43
C THR A 92 -19.48 1.75 -13.45
N ASP A 93 -19.20 1.97 -14.74
CA ASP A 93 -20.09 1.60 -15.85
C ASP A 93 -20.37 0.09 -15.80
N CYS A 94 -19.36 -0.74 -15.53
CA CYS A 94 -19.47 -2.19 -15.41
C CYS A 94 -20.00 -2.71 -14.06
N ASP A 95 -20.58 -1.84 -13.22
CA ASP A 95 -21.11 -2.17 -11.89
C ASP A 95 -20.07 -2.79 -10.92
N GLU A 96 -18.76 -2.64 -11.18
CA GLU A 96 -17.70 -3.14 -10.29
C GLU A 96 -17.59 -2.23 -9.06
N THR A 97 -17.77 -2.81 -7.86
CA THR A 97 -17.64 -2.05 -6.61
C THR A 97 -16.18 -1.97 -6.14
N PRO A 98 -15.65 -0.79 -5.78
CA PRO A 98 -14.30 -0.66 -5.24
C PRO A 98 -14.11 -1.53 -3.99
N ARG A 99 -13.02 -2.30 -3.93
CA ARG A 99 -12.70 -3.11 -2.75
C ARG A 99 -12.20 -2.17 -1.65
N ASP A 100 -12.84 -2.18 -0.49
CA ASP A 100 -12.47 -1.32 0.65
C ASP A 100 -12.16 -2.14 1.91
N ARG A 101 -10.91 -2.05 2.38
CA ARG A 101 -10.42 -2.64 3.64
C ARG A 101 -10.04 -1.60 4.71
N SER A 102 -10.42 -0.33 4.51
CA SER A 102 -10.15 0.78 5.44
C SER A 102 -10.62 0.48 6.87
N ILE A 103 -11.77 -0.18 7.02
CA ILE A 103 -12.35 -0.57 8.32
C ILE A 103 -11.47 -1.62 9.01
N GLU A 104 -11.03 -2.67 8.30
CA GLU A 104 -10.16 -3.72 8.84
C GLU A 104 -8.84 -3.11 9.34
N LEU A 105 -8.19 -2.31 8.50
CA LEU A 105 -6.94 -1.62 8.82
C LEU A 105 -7.10 -0.70 10.04
N LYS A 106 -8.21 0.03 10.13
CA LYS A 106 -8.50 0.95 11.25
C LYS A 106 -8.75 0.19 12.56
N VAL A 107 -9.50 -0.91 12.52
CA VAL A 107 -9.77 -1.76 13.70
C VAL A 107 -8.47 -2.40 14.22
N VAL A 108 -7.65 -2.98 13.34
CA VAL A 108 -6.36 -3.56 13.73
C VAL A 108 -5.42 -2.50 14.31
N THR A 109 -5.32 -1.33 13.67
CA THR A 109 -4.45 -0.24 14.13
C THR A 109 -4.85 0.26 15.52
N ILE A 110 -6.16 0.46 15.77
CA ILE A 110 -6.67 0.93 17.06
C ILE A 110 -6.54 -0.15 18.14
N THR A 111 -6.88 -1.40 17.86
CA THR A 111 -6.83 -2.48 18.86
C THR A 111 -5.40 -2.80 19.30
N VAL A 112 -4.47 -2.96 18.34
CA VAL A 112 -3.05 -3.22 18.68
C VAL A 112 -2.42 -2.01 19.37
N GLY A 113 -2.68 -0.79 18.88
CA GLY A 113 -2.16 0.44 19.48
C GLY A 113 -2.65 0.70 20.91
N THR A 114 -3.93 0.44 21.20
CA THR A 114 -4.49 0.60 22.56
C THR A 114 -3.97 -0.46 23.51
N VAL A 115 -3.87 -1.73 23.09
CA VAL A 115 -3.28 -2.81 23.91
C VAL A 115 -1.82 -2.52 24.24
N ALA A 116 -1.01 -2.12 23.25
CA ALA A 116 0.38 -1.73 23.48
C ALA A 116 0.51 -0.53 24.43
N GLY A 117 -0.33 0.50 24.24
CA GLY A 117 -0.40 1.67 25.13
C GLY A 117 -0.74 1.29 26.57
N LEU A 118 -1.70 0.40 26.79
CA LEU A 118 -2.06 -0.10 28.13
C LEU A 118 -0.89 -0.83 28.81
N PHE A 119 -0.17 -1.70 28.10
CA PHE A 119 1.02 -2.36 28.67
C PHE A 119 2.14 -1.38 29.05
N VAL A 120 2.37 -0.34 28.25
CA VAL A 120 3.36 0.70 28.57
C VAL A 120 2.92 1.56 29.76
N MET A 121 1.64 1.95 29.82
CA MET A 121 1.08 2.68 30.96
C MET A 121 1.15 1.87 32.27
N LEU A 122 0.87 0.56 32.21
CA LEU A 122 1.04 -0.37 33.33
C LEU A 122 2.51 -0.47 33.77
N ARG A 123 3.46 -0.57 32.83
CA ARG A 123 4.92 -0.61 33.13
C ARG A 123 5.36 0.65 33.88
N PHE A 124 5.04 1.84 33.36
CA PHE A 124 5.43 3.10 33.99
C PHE A 124 4.68 3.35 35.30
N GLY A 125 3.38 3.08 35.35
CA GLY A 125 2.56 3.22 36.57
C GLY A 125 3.10 2.37 37.72
N TYR A 126 3.36 1.08 37.48
CA TYR A 126 3.98 0.21 38.49
C TYR A 126 5.34 0.73 38.96
N LYS A 127 6.21 1.15 38.02
CA LYS A 127 7.57 1.59 38.36
C LYS A 127 7.60 2.92 39.13
N LEU A 128 6.76 3.88 38.76
CA LEU A 128 6.73 5.21 39.36
C LEU A 128 5.92 5.26 40.66
N MET A 129 4.78 4.55 40.75
CA MET A 129 3.89 4.64 41.91
C MET A 129 4.16 3.58 42.99
N ILE A 130 4.64 2.39 42.62
CA ILE A 130 4.79 1.26 43.55
C ILE A 130 6.26 1.01 43.92
N SER A 131 7.18 0.97 42.95
CA SER A 131 8.56 0.56 43.25
C SER A 131 9.54 1.72 43.52
N ASN A 132 9.23 2.95 43.11
CA ASN A 132 10.12 4.13 43.22
C ASN A 132 11.55 3.90 42.65
N VAL A 133 11.71 2.96 41.72
CA VAL A 133 13.01 2.63 41.13
C VAL A 133 13.37 3.64 40.04
N ALA A 134 14.60 4.16 40.07
CA ALA A 134 15.11 5.10 39.07
C ALA A 134 14.96 4.59 37.62
N LEU A 135 14.67 5.51 36.69
CA LEU A 135 14.54 5.20 35.26
C LEU A 135 15.85 4.65 34.68
N ALA A 136 15.75 3.58 33.92
CA ALA A 136 16.88 2.90 33.28
C ALA A 136 16.83 3.06 31.75
N MET A 137 17.89 2.63 31.05
CA MET A 137 18.03 2.78 29.60
C MET A 137 16.82 2.27 28.80
N ASP A 138 16.32 1.06 29.09
CA ASP A 138 15.12 0.53 28.44
C ASP A 138 13.83 1.32 28.76
N ASP A 139 13.75 2.10 29.83
CA ASP A 139 12.58 2.97 30.07
C ASP A 139 12.64 4.23 29.18
N TRP A 140 13.84 4.81 29.00
CA TRP A 140 14.07 5.88 28.03
C TRP A 140 13.83 5.42 26.59
N LEU A 141 14.28 4.21 26.22
CA LEU A 141 13.97 3.62 24.91
C LEU A 141 12.48 3.29 24.75
N THR A 142 11.78 2.88 25.83
CA THR A 142 10.32 2.68 25.79
C THR A 142 9.60 4.01 25.54
N LEU A 143 10.04 5.10 26.18
CA LEU A 143 9.50 6.43 25.95
C LEU A 143 9.77 6.92 24.51
N ALA A 144 10.98 6.71 23.98
CA ALA A 144 11.31 7.01 22.59
C ALA A 144 10.43 6.21 21.60
N THR A 145 10.20 4.92 21.87
CA THR A 145 9.28 4.06 21.11
C THR A 145 7.86 4.64 21.10
N MET A 146 7.37 5.13 22.24
CA MET A 146 6.05 5.79 22.31
C MET A 146 5.99 7.09 21.49
N ILE A 147 7.05 7.90 21.54
CA ILE A 147 7.17 9.15 20.76
C ILE A 147 7.15 8.89 19.25
N VAL A 148 7.65 7.74 18.78
CA VAL A 148 7.59 7.33 17.36
C VAL A 148 6.26 6.68 17.00
N VAL A 149 5.71 5.81 17.86
CA VAL A 149 4.50 5.03 17.52
C VAL A 149 3.22 5.87 17.57
N ILE A 150 3.10 6.85 18.47
CA ILE A 150 1.89 7.68 18.60
C ILE A 150 1.62 8.49 17.31
N PRO A 151 2.59 9.25 16.74
CA PRO A 151 2.43 9.88 15.44
C PRO A 151 2.11 8.88 14.33
N ASN A 152 2.76 7.71 14.32
CA ASN A 152 2.51 6.69 13.30
C ASN A 152 1.06 6.18 13.31
N LEU A 153 0.50 5.94 14.51
CA LEU A 153 -0.91 5.55 14.69
C LEU A 153 -1.87 6.67 14.25
N ILE A 154 -1.60 7.93 14.65
CA ILE A 154 -2.41 9.10 14.28
C ILE A 154 -2.40 9.31 12.75
N ILE A 155 -1.24 9.26 12.12
CA ILE A 155 -1.08 9.39 10.67
C ILE A 155 -1.77 8.23 9.93
N THR A 156 -1.72 7.01 10.47
CA THR A 156 -2.43 5.87 9.86
C THR A 156 -3.95 6.06 9.93
N ILE A 157 -4.49 6.41 11.10
CA ILE A 157 -5.94 6.48 11.34
C ILE A 157 -6.60 7.70 10.65
N ASN A 158 -5.91 8.85 10.63
CA ASN A 158 -6.46 10.12 10.14
C ASN A 158 -5.86 10.59 8.81
N GLY A 159 -4.68 10.11 8.44
CA GLY A 159 -3.97 10.47 7.21
C GLY A 159 -4.15 9.42 6.11
N THR A 160 -3.54 8.24 6.26
CA THR A 160 -3.50 7.25 5.17
C THR A 160 -4.86 6.61 4.89
N ILE A 161 -5.58 6.14 5.92
CA ILE A 161 -6.83 5.40 5.74
C ILE A 161 -7.94 6.28 5.11
N PRO A 162 -8.20 7.53 5.55
CA PRO A 162 -9.22 8.37 4.93
C PRO A 162 -8.91 8.76 3.47
N ASN A 163 -7.62 8.88 3.11
CA ASN A 163 -7.17 9.19 1.76
C ASN A 163 -7.02 7.95 0.85
N GLY A 164 -7.56 6.79 1.27
CA GLY A 164 -7.72 5.63 0.40
C GLY A 164 -6.78 4.45 0.65
N LEU A 165 -5.99 4.43 1.74
CA LEU A 165 -5.21 3.24 2.08
C LEU A 165 -6.16 2.06 2.36
N GLY A 166 -6.03 1.00 1.55
CA GLY A 166 -6.92 -0.16 1.57
C GLY A 166 -8.08 -0.10 0.57
N ARG A 167 -8.11 0.91 -0.32
CA ARG A 167 -9.03 1.00 -1.48
C ARG A 167 -8.31 0.75 -2.80
N ASP A 168 -9.09 0.42 -3.83
CA ASP A 168 -8.60 0.34 -5.21
C ASP A 168 -8.25 1.73 -5.77
N ILE A 169 -7.05 1.86 -6.36
CA ILE A 169 -6.49 3.16 -6.78
C ILE A 169 -7.36 3.92 -7.80
N TRP A 170 -8.08 3.20 -8.66
CA TRP A 170 -9.00 3.81 -9.63
C TRP A 170 -10.19 4.52 -8.98
N SER A 171 -10.54 4.19 -7.73
CA SER A 171 -11.63 4.84 -6.99
C SER A 171 -11.21 6.13 -6.27
N LEU A 172 -9.93 6.53 -6.36
CA LEU A 172 -9.35 7.66 -5.64
C LEU A 172 -9.11 8.87 -6.55
N THR A 173 -9.16 10.07 -5.98
CA THR A 173 -8.78 11.29 -6.72
C THR A 173 -7.25 11.46 -6.78
N PRO A 174 -6.70 12.18 -7.78
CA PRO A 174 -5.27 12.50 -7.86
C PRO A 174 -4.69 13.14 -6.58
N ASP A 175 -5.47 13.99 -5.90
CA ASP A 175 -5.09 14.62 -4.63
C ASP A 175 -5.06 13.62 -3.46
N GLN A 176 -6.03 12.71 -3.39
CA GLN A 176 -6.04 11.61 -2.42
C GLN A 176 -4.85 10.67 -2.63
N ILE A 177 -4.53 10.30 -3.88
CA ILE A 177 -3.38 9.46 -4.23
C ILE A 177 -2.06 10.12 -3.77
N THR A 178 -1.87 11.39 -4.12
CA THR A 178 -0.70 12.18 -3.69
C THR A 178 -0.60 12.25 -2.16
N THR A 179 -1.73 12.49 -1.49
CA THR A 179 -1.81 12.63 -0.03
C THR A 179 -1.58 11.31 0.71
N VAL A 180 -2.14 10.19 0.25
CA VAL A 180 -1.92 8.87 0.87
C VAL A 180 -0.47 8.41 0.68
N ILE A 181 0.15 8.64 -0.48
CA ILE A 181 1.56 8.30 -0.70
C ILE A 181 2.48 9.16 0.19
N ARG A 182 2.18 10.46 0.36
CA ARG A 182 2.93 11.34 1.27
C ARG A 182 2.82 10.94 2.74
N PHE A 183 1.65 10.51 3.19
CA PHE A 183 1.50 9.96 4.55
C PHE A 183 2.17 8.57 4.68
N PHE A 184 2.11 7.73 3.65
CA PHE A 184 2.76 6.40 3.61
C PHE A 184 4.30 6.50 3.65
N PHE A 185 4.88 7.49 2.97
CA PHE A 185 6.30 7.85 3.12
C PHE A 185 6.64 8.16 4.58
N THR A 186 5.80 8.95 5.23
CA THR A 186 6.02 9.38 6.62
C THR A 186 5.92 8.18 7.59
N THR A 187 4.95 7.28 7.40
CA THR A 187 4.83 6.07 8.23
C THR A 187 5.95 5.04 7.94
N ALA A 188 6.47 4.96 6.72
CA ALA A 188 7.63 4.11 6.40
C ALA A 188 8.90 4.56 7.15
N VAL A 189 9.17 5.87 7.19
CA VAL A 189 10.29 6.44 7.95
C VAL A 189 10.13 6.17 9.47
N LEU A 190 8.92 6.38 10.00
CA LEU A 190 8.61 6.09 11.41
C LEU A 190 8.72 4.57 11.72
N TYR A 191 8.36 3.69 10.78
CA TYR A 191 8.47 2.25 10.93
C TYR A 191 9.93 1.75 11.03
N PHE A 192 10.85 2.29 10.22
CA PHE A 192 12.29 1.94 10.34
C PHE A 192 12.91 2.46 11.65
N ALA A 193 12.48 3.63 12.13
CA ALA A 193 12.84 4.10 13.47
C ALA A 193 12.27 3.19 14.58
N LEU A 194 11.00 2.79 14.47
CA LEU A 194 10.29 1.96 15.45
C LEU A 194 10.90 0.56 15.58
N THR A 195 11.12 -0.13 14.46
CA THR A 195 11.74 -1.47 14.43
C THR A 195 13.16 -1.45 15.01
N THR A 196 13.91 -0.37 14.78
CA THR A 196 15.23 -0.16 15.39
C THR A 196 15.12 0.00 16.91
N LEU A 197 14.23 0.85 17.40
CA LEU A 197 14.04 1.08 18.84
C LEU A 197 13.61 -0.18 19.59
N VAL A 198 12.76 -1.02 18.97
CA VAL A 198 12.38 -2.33 19.52
C VAL A 198 13.58 -3.29 19.63
N LYS A 199 14.45 -3.34 18.63
CA LYS A 199 15.70 -4.13 18.69
C LYS A 199 16.66 -3.64 19.79
N LEU A 200 16.79 -2.32 19.95
CA LEU A 200 17.58 -1.71 21.03
C LEU A 200 16.98 -1.96 22.42
N LEU A 201 15.64 -2.06 22.55
CA LEU A 201 14.96 -2.47 23.78
C LEU A 201 15.32 -3.90 24.18
N PHE A 202 15.28 -4.87 23.25
CA PHE A 202 15.68 -6.25 23.54
C PHE A 202 17.15 -6.35 23.94
N LEU A 203 18.06 -5.67 23.23
CA LEU A 203 19.48 -5.64 23.59
C LEU A 203 19.74 -5.00 24.97
N SER A 204 18.99 -3.95 25.33
CA SER A 204 19.06 -3.33 26.66
C SER A 204 18.60 -4.27 27.78
N PHE A 205 17.52 -5.03 27.53
CA PHE A 205 17.07 -6.08 28.43
C PHE A 205 18.13 -7.18 28.59
N TYR A 206 18.77 -7.62 27.50
CA TYR A 206 19.82 -8.64 27.54
C TYR A 206 21.07 -8.17 28.33
N LEU A 207 21.47 -6.90 28.19
CA LEU A 207 22.59 -6.32 28.94
C LEU A 207 22.39 -6.38 30.46
N LYS A 208 21.13 -6.32 30.94
CA LYS A 208 20.76 -6.49 32.35
C LYS A 208 20.66 -7.96 32.78
N VAL A 209 20.16 -8.84 31.91
CA VAL A 209 19.96 -10.27 32.23
C VAL A 209 21.28 -11.05 32.26
N PHE A 210 22.28 -10.67 31.44
CA PHE A 210 23.53 -11.42 31.28
C PHE A 210 24.76 -10.63 31.78
N PRO A 211 25.16 -10.75 33.08
CA PRO A 211 26.29 -10.02 33.67
C PRO A 211 27.68 -10.54 33.26
N THR A 212 27.79 -11.35 32.19
CA THR A 212 29.07 -11.92 31.76
C THR A 212 29.82 -10.92 30.88
N ARG A 213 31.01 -10.45 31.31
CA ARG A 213 31.77 -9.39 30.61
C ARG A 213 31.89 -9.58 29.09
N VAL A 214 32.25 -10.78 28.63
CA VAL A 214 32.37 -11.10 27.18
C VAL A 214 31.02 -10.96 26.46
N VAL A 215 29.92 -11.40 27.08
CA VAL A 215 28.57 -11.26 26.52
C VAL A 215 28.14 -9.79 26.51
N GLN A 216 28.47 -9.01 27.53
CA GLN A 216 28.20 -7.57 27.57
C GLN A 216 28.98 -6.80 26.48
N GLN A 217 30.22 -7.18 26.19
CA GLN A 217 30.99 -6.60 25.06
C GLN A 217 30.32 -6.90 23.71
N VAL A 218 29.90 -8.15 23.48
CA VAL A 218 29.18 -8.53 22.24
C VAL A 218 27.82 -7.83 22.15
N LEU A 219 27.08 -7.70 23.25
CA LEU A 219 25.80 -7.00 23.30
C LEU A 219 25.94 -5.49 23.03
N TRP A 220 26.94 -4.82 23.60
CA TRP A 220 27.21 -3.40 23.31
C TRP A 220 27.66 -3.18 21.86
N GLY A 221 28.50 -4.06 21.31
CA GLY A 221 28.85 -4.03 19.89
C GLY A 221 27.63 -4.22 18.98
N THR A 222 26.76 -5.17 19.34
CA THR A 222 25.50 -5.41 18.61
C THR A 222 24.55 -4.22 18.74
N PHE A 223 24.45 -3.58 19.92
CA PHE A 223 23.65 -2.37 20.14
C PHE A 223 24.11 -1.21 19.24
N ALA A 224 25.42 -0.96 19.18
CA ALA A 224 25.99 0.06 18.29
C ALA A 224 25.74 -0.26 16.81
N MET A 225 25.94 -1.52 16.39
CA MET A 225 25.66 -1.99 15.03
C MET A 225 24.18 -1.83 14.66
N THR A 226 23.26 -2.21 15.53
CA THR A 226 21.81 -2.07 15.33
C THR A 226 21.37 -0.61 15.24
N ALA A 227 21.94 0.27 16.08
CA ALA A 227 21.67 1.71 16.03
C ALA A 227 22.15 2.32 14.70
N LEU A 228 23.38 1.99 14.26
CA LEU A 228 23.93 2.45 12.99
C LEU A 228 23.15 1.92 11.77
N TRP A 229 22.75 0.65 11.80
CA TRP A 229 21.89 0.04 10.77
C TRP A 229 20.55 0.78 10.64
N GLY A 230 19.88 1.02 11.77
CA GLY A 230 18.57 1.67 11.79
C GLY A 230 18.62 3.13 11.38
N VAL A 231 19.62 3.89 11.87
CA VAL A 231 19.89 5.26 11.41
C VAL A 231 20.18 5.26 9.91
N GLY A 232 20.99 4.31 9.41
CA GLY A 232 21.29 4.15 8.00
C GLY A 232 20.02 4.00 7.14
N PHE A 233 19.12 3.07 7.50
CA PHE A 233 17.86 2.88 6.77
C PHE A 233 16.90 4.07 6.89
N VAL A 234 16.77 4.70 8.06
CA VAL A 234 15.97 5.92 8.23
C VAL A 234 16.46 7.05 7.31
N PHE A 235 17.77 7.33 7.28
CA PHE A 235 18.33 8.34 6.38
C PHE A 235 18.18 7.94 4.91
N LEU A 236 18.44 6.68 4.56
CA LEU A 236 18.29 6.17 3.20
C LEU A 236 16.85 6.39 2.70
N THR A 237 15.83 6.03 3.48
CA THR A 237 14.42 6.24 3.11
C THR A 237 14.04 7.73 3.01
N ILE A 238 14.52 8.59 3.91
CA ILE A 238 14.27 10.04 3.83
C ILE A 238 14.84 10.63 2.52
N PHE A 239 16.04 10.21 2.13
CA PHE A 239 16.77 10.76 0.97
C PHE A 239 16.70 9.87 -0.28
N GLN A 240 15.79 8.89 -0.33
CA GLN A 240 15.69 7.91 -1.43
C GLN A 240 15.28 8.52 -2.77
N CYS A 241 14.77 9.77 -2.79
CA CYS A 241 14.41 10.51 -3.99
C CYS A 241 15.06 11.91 -4.00
N GLN A 242 15.40 12.36 -5.19
CA GLN A 242 15.92 13.70 -5.50
C GLN A 242 15.00 14.34 -6.56
N PRO A 243 14.24 15.41 -6.23
CA PRO A 243 13.99 15.94 -4.88
C PRO A 243 13.19 14.96 -4.01
N ILE A 244 13.15 15.16 -2.69
CA ILE A 244 12.40 14.28 -1.76
C ILE A 244 10.90 14.24 -2.10
N SER A 245 10.33 15.37 -2.53
CA SER A 245 8.92 15.46 -2.92
C SER A 245 8.55 14.57 -4.11
N TYR A 246 9.53 14.21 -4.94
CA TYR A 246 9.33 13.32 -6.07
C TYR A 246 8.79 11.95 -5.64
N PHE A 247 9.05 11.48 -4.40
CA PHE A 247 8.50 10.22 -3.90
C PHE A 247 6.96 10.17 -3.98
N TRP A 248 6.27 11.26 -3.65
CA TRP A 248 4.81 11.32 -3.67
C TRP A 248 4.23 12.02 -4.91
N GLN A 249 5.09 12.46 -5.84
CA GLN A 249 4.69 13.04 -7.13
C GLN A 249 4.90 12.07 -8.31
N LYS A 250 5.90 11.18 -8.23
CA LYS A 250 6.27 10.21 -9.29
C LYS A 250 5.11 9.38 -9.85
N TRP A 251 4.03 9.18 -9.11
CA TRP A 251 2.91 8.34 -9.51
C TRP A 251 2.17 8.87 -10.76
N ASP A 252 2.18 10.19 -11.01
CA ASP A 252 1.45 10.80 -12.13
C ASP A 252 2.22 10.76 -13.47
N GLY A 253 3.54 10.54 -13.43
CA GLY A 253 4.41 10.56 -14.62
C GLY A 253 4.64 11.96 -15.22
N LEU A 254 4.16 13.02 -14.58
CA LEU A 254 4.25 14.41 -15.04
C LEU A 254 5.43 15.17 -14.42
N HIS A 255 6.01 14.62 -13.36
CA HIS A 255 7.12 15.21 -12.62
C HIS A 255 8.47 14.55 -12.97
N ASP A 256 9.52 15.38 -13.06
CA ASP A 256 10.91 14.93 -13.20
C ASP A 256 11.57 14.70 -11.83
N GLY A 257 12.43 13.67 -11.78
CA GLY A 257 13.26 13.37 -10.62
C GLY A 257 13.87 11.98 -10.69
N THR A 258 14.72 11.65 -9.72
CA THR A 258 15.32 10.32 -9.59
C THR A 258 15.04 9.73 -8.22
N CYS A 259 14.59 8.48 -8.16
CA CYS A 259 14.45 7.70 -6.93
C CYS A 259 15.27 6.42 -7.02
N LEU A 260 15.82 5.98 -5.88
CA LEU A 260 16.25 4.61 -5.66
C LEU A 260 15.04 3.66 -5.77
N ASP A 261 15.32 2.39 -6.10
CA ASP A 261 14.28 1.37 -6.21
C ASP A 261 13.73 0.98 -4.83
N ALA A 262 12.50 1.39 -4.53
CA ALA A 262 11.87 1.22 -3.23
C ALA A 262 11.65 -0.27 -2.85
N ASN A 263 11.46 -1.14 -3.84
CA ASN A 263 11.36 -2.59 -3.64
C ASN A 263 12.72 -3.15 -3.18
N THR A 264 13.82 -2.76 -3.83
CA THR A 264 15.20 -3.12 -3.47
C THR A 264 15.56 -2.62 -2.07
N ILE A 265 15.14 -1.40 -1.69
CA ILE A 265 15.29 -0.89 -0.31
C ILE A 265 14.52 -1.76 0.68
N ALA A 266 13.27 -2.11 0.38
CA ALA A 266 12.45 -2.97 1.23
C ALA A 266 13.04 -4.37 1.41
N TRP A 267 13.53 -5.02 0.34
CA TRP A 267 14.22 -6.31 0.41
C TRP A 267 15.53 -6.22 1.19
N ALA A 268 16.35 -5.19 0.97
CA ALA A 268 17.59 -4.98 1.71
C ALA A 268 17.33 -4.78 3.23
N ASN A 269 16.32 -3.98 3.59
CA ASN A 269 15.90 -3.81 4.97
C ASN A 269 15.36 -5.12 5.56
N ALA A 270 14.50 -5.86 4.84
CA ALA A 270 13.91 -7.10 5.33
C ALA A 270 14.98 -8.18 5.56
N ALA A 271 15.85 -8.43 4.58
CA ALA A 271 16.89 -9.45 4.67
C ALA A 271 17.93 -9.14 5.76
N SER A 272 18.44 -7.90 5.82
CA SER A 272 19.39 -7.50 6.86
C SER A 272 18.73 -7.38 8.25
N GLY A 273 17.45 -6.99 8.29
CA GLY A 273 16.63 -6.98 9.49
C GLY A 273 16.51 -8.37 10.10
N ILE A 274 16.06 -9.36 9.33
CA ILE A 274 15.93 -10.77 9.76
C ILE A 274 17.29 -11.33 10.19
N ALA A 275 18.38 -11.02 9.48
CA ALA A 275 19.72 -11.44 9.88
C ALA A 275 20.13 -10.87 11.26
N LEU A 276 19.79 -9.61 11.55
CA LEU A 276 19.98 -9.02 12.88
C LEU A 276 19.09 -9.67 13.94
N ASP A 277 17.83 -9.97 13.64
CA ASP A 277 16.93 -10.65 14.59
C ASP A 277 17.45 -12.04 14.97
N VAL A 278 17.86 -12.85 13.99
CA VAL A 278 18.50 -14.16 14.22
C VAL A 278 19.79 -14.02 15.03
N TRP A 279 20.62 -13.02 14.75
CA TRP A 279 21.85 -12.75 15.52
C TRP A 279 21.56 -12.36 16.98
N ILE A 280 20.62 -11.43 17.20
CA ILE A 280 20.21 -10.97 18.53
C ILE A 280 19.71 -12.16 19.36
N LEU A 281 18.87 -13.03 18.78
CA LEU A 281 18.34 -14.22 19.45
C LEU A 281 19.38 -15.32 19.69
N ALA A 282 20.41 -15.43 18.84
CA ALA A 282 21.48 -16.42 19.01
C ALA A 282 22.34 -16.15 20.25
N ILE A 283 22.66 -14.89 20.56
CA ILE A 283 23.50 -14.49 21.71
C ILE A 283 23.03 -15.11 23.04
N PRO A 284 21.78 -14.91 23.51
CA PRO A 284 21.33 -15.46 24.78
C PRO A 284 21.10 -16.98 24.73
N LEU A 285 20.71 -17.55 23.57
CA LEU A 285 20.51 -18.99 23.43
C LEU A 285 21.83 -19.79 23.57
N LEU A 286 22.93 -19.27 23.03
CA LEU A 286 24.27 -19.84 23.21
C LEU A 286 24.72 -19.79 24.68
N GLN A 287 24.44 -18.68 25.38
CA GLN A 287 24.78 -18.56 26.81
C GLN A 287 23.89 -19.43 27.70
N LEU A 288 22.60 -19.58 27.38
CA LEU A 288 21.67 -20.50 28.06
C LEU A 288 22.00 -21.98 27.85
N ARG A 289 22.75 -22.35 26.80
CA ARG A 289 23.31 -23.71 26.68
C ARG A 289 24.44 -23.97 27.68
N LYS A 290 25.24 -22.95 28.03
CA LYS A 290 26.35 -23.05 29.01
C LYS A 290 25.90 -22.92 30.46
N LEU A 291 24.80 -22.19 30.74
CA LEU A 291 24.33 -21.90 32.10
C LEU A 291 23.41 -23.01 32.65
N GLN A 292 23.76 -23.59 33.80
CA GLN A 292 22.99 -24.66 34.46
C GLN A 292 21.75 -24.15 35.23
N LEU A 293 20.77 -23.59 34.50
CA LEU A 293 19.47 -23.23 35.06
C LEU A 293 18.52 -24.45 35.14
N LYS A 294 17.77 -24.55 36.24
CA LYS A 294 16.68 -25.54 36.40
C LYS A 294 15.69 -25.42 35.24
N TRP A 295 15.38 -26.54 34.58
CA TRP A 295 14.60 -26.61 33.32
C TRP A 295 13.36 -25.70 33.26
N LYS A 296 12.55 -25.64 34.32
CA LYS A 296 11.33 -24.79 34.37
C LYS A 296 11.63 -23.30 34.13
N LYS A 297 12.74 -22.76 34.66
CA LYS A 297 13.15 -21.37 34.38
C LYS A 297 13.74 -21.20 32.97
N LYS A 298 14.43 -22.23 32.46
CA LYS A 298 15.02 -22.22 31.11
C LYS A 298 13.93 -22.18 30.02
N ILE A 299 12.84 -22.93 30.18
CA ILE A 299 11.68 -22.88 29.28
C ILE A 299 11.03 -21.48 29.27
N GLY A 300 10.78 -20.89 30.44
CA GLY A 300 10.16 -19.55 30.53
C GLY A 300 10.96 -18.45 29.84
N VAL A 301 12.29 -18.47 29.96
CA VAL A 301 13.17 -17.50 29.28
C VAL A 301 13.18 -17.74 27.75
N VAL A 302 13.19 -18.99 27.29
CA VAL A 302 13.10 -19.30 25.85
C VAL A 302 11.75 -18.87 25.27
N LEU A 303 10.64 -19.09 25.98
CA LEU A 303 9.32 -18.61 25.57
C LEU A 303 9.25 -17.08 25.49
N MET A 304 9.85 -16.35 26.45
CA MET A 304 9.94 -14.89 26.38
C MET A 304 10.75 -14.39 25.17
N PHE A 305 11.81 -15.11 24.75
CA PHE A 305 12.55 -14.75 23.54
C PHE A 305 11.78 -15.10 22.25
N LEU A 306 11.02 -16.20 22.23
CA LEU A 306 10.18 -16.56 21.08
C LEU A 306 9.01 -15.59 20.90
N VAL A 307 8.35 -15.15 21.99
CA VAL A 307 7.29 -14.13 21.95
C VAL A 307 7.84 -12.73 21.62
N GLY A 308 9.12 -12.47 21.90
CA GLY A 308 9.80 -11.25 21.46
C GLY A 308 10.30 -11.28 20.00
N ALA A 309 10.12 -12.40 19.30
CA ALA A 309 10.60 -12.63 17.94
C ALA A 309 9.47 -12.84 16.92
N LEU A 310 8.22 -12.62 17.33
CA LEU A 310 6.99 -12.87 16.58
C LEU A 310 6.16 -11.57 16.46
#